data_AF-A0A946VH70-F1
#
_entry.id   AF-A0A946VH70-F1
#
_cell.length_a   1.000
_cell.length_b   1.000
_cell.length_c   1.000
_cell.angle_alpha   90.00
_cell.angle_beta   90.00
_cell.angle_gamma   90.00
#
_symmetry.space_group_name_H-M   'P 1'
#
loop_
_entity.id
_entity.type
_entity.pdbx_description
1 polymer ?
#
loop_
_entity_poly.entity_id
_entity_poly.type
_entity_poly.pdbx_seq_one_letter_code
_entity_poly.pdbx_strand_id
1 'polypeptide(L)'
;MLEFSNNFIANQLYLVLGAEIHDSPANLEKSQAVVSEYIKDNFNWNDYIIIEGAGLSRQNRMSALQLIDILDKFKAYRYLMPAQTQDIFAKSGTLKNVSTYAGYINRNDSWTPFAIMINQRVSFKFREEVALELLKTL
;
A
#
# COMPACT_ATOMS: atom_id res chain seq x y z
N MET A 1 -10.05 -8.09 1.41
CA MET A 1 -9.83 -6.65 1.66
C MET A 1 -9.16 -5.96 0.47
N LEU A 2 -8.02 -6.47 0.01
CA LEU A 2 -7.24 -5.85 -1.09
C LEU A 2 -8.00 -5.82 -2.43
N GLU A 3 -8.66 -6.91 -2.84
CA GLU A 3 -9.47 -6.99 -4.07
C GLU A 3 -10.48 -5.84 -4.21
N PHE A 4 -11.31 -5.67 -3.19
CA PHE A 4 -12.43 -4.72 -3.22
C PHE A 4 -12.11 -3.37 -2.58
N SER A 5 -10.86 -3.12 -2.19
CA SER A 5 -10.45 -1.89 -1.50
C SER A 5 -11.34 -1.53 -0.31
N ASN A 6 -11.65 -2.51 0.55
CA ASN A 6 -12.63 -2.32 1.60
C ASN A 6 -12.02 -1.55 2.79
N ASN A 7 -12.32 -0.25 2.86
CA ASN A 7 -11.83 0.66 3.90
C ASN A 7 -12.28 0.24 5.31
N PHE A 8 -13.51 -0.26 5.45
CA PHE A 8 -14.02 -0.71 6.75
C PHE A 8 -13.17 -1.86 7.29
N ILE A 9 -12.93 -2.89 6.47
CA ILE A 9 -12.09 -4.03 6.89
C ILE A 9 -10.64 -3.60 7.15
N ALA A 10 -10.07 -2.72 6.32
CA ALA A 10 -8.72 -2.22 6.52
C ALA A 10 -8.57 -1.50 7.88
N ASN A 11 -9.52 -0.62 8.22
CA ASN A 11 -9.49 0.08 9.50
C ASN A 11 -9.82 -0.82 10.70
N GLN A 12 -10.69 -1.81 10.54
CA GLN A 12 -10.92 -2.80 11.60
C GLN A 12 -9.66 -3.62 11.88
N LEU A 13 -8.95 -4.09 10.85
CA LEU A 13 -7.69 -4.80 11.03
C LEU A 13 -6.65 -3.90 11.73
N TYR A 14 -6.54 -2.64 11.32
CA TYR A 14 -5.64 -1.67 11.94
C TYR A 14 -5.93 -1.49 13.43
N LEU A 15 -7.20 -1.31 13.80
CA LEU A 15 -7.62 -1.15 15.21
C LEU A 15 -7.42 -2.42 16.05
N VAL A 16 -7.69 -3.59 15.47
CA VAL A 16 -7.48 -4.88 16.15
C VAL A 16 -6.01 -5.08 16.47
N LEU A 17 -5.08 -4.73 15.57
CA LEU A 17 -3.64 -4.81 15.86
C LEU A 17 -3.26 -4.06 17.14
N GLY A 18 -3.80 -2.85 17.33
CA GLY A 18 -3.56 -2.07 18.55
C GLY A 18 -4.13 -2.72 19.81
N ALA A 19 -5.32 -3.33 19.73
CA ALA A 19 -5.95 -4.00 20.87
C ALA A 19 -5.28 -5.33 21.24
N GLU A 20 -4.78 -6.08 20.27
CA GLU A 20 -4.10 -7.37 20.49
C GLU A 20 -2.74 -7.18 21.16
N ILE A 21 -2.03 -6.07 20.89
CA ILE A 21 -0.69 -5.82 21.44
C ILE A 21 -0.72 -4.95 22.71
N HIS A 22 -1.65 -3.99 22.81
CA HIS A 22 -1.75 -3.05 23.93
C HIS A 22 -3.06 -3.15 24.71
N ASP A 23 -3.66 -4.34 24.73
CA ASP A 23 -4.93 -4.68 25.37
C ASP A 23 -6.16 -3.90 24.85
N SER A 24 -7.34 -4.46 25.10
CA SER A 24 -8.62 -3.79 24.80
C SER A 24 -8.91 -2.61 25.75
N PRO A 25 -9.73 -1.62 25.33
CA PRO A 25 -10.35 -1.48 24.02
C PRO A 25 -9.38 -0.96 22.95
N ALA A 26 -9.74 -1.21 21.69
CA ALA A 26 -9.03 -0.71 20.51
C ALA A 26 -9.13 0.81 20.38
N ASN A 27 -8.03 1.46 20.00
CA ASN A 27 -8.02 2.87 19.63
C ASN A 27 -6.90 3.16 18.59
N LEU A 28 -6.95 4.37 18.01
CA LEU A 28 -5.98 4.77 16.99
C LEU A 28 -4.55 4.92 17.55
N GLU A 29 -4.40 5.48 18.75
CA GLU A 29 -3.09 5.72 19.37
C GLU A 29 -2.29 4.42 19.58
N LYS A 30 -2.94 3.40 20.14
CA LYS A 30 -2.35 2.06 20.30
C LYS A 30 -1.96 1.45 18.95
N SER A 31 -2.83 1.58 17.95
CA SER A 31 -2.59 1.04 16.61
C SER A 31 -1.43 1.76 15.90
N GLN A 32 -1.34 3.08 16.07
CA GLN A 32 -0.24 3.90 15.58
C GLN A 32 1.08 3.53 16.26
N ALA A 33 1.06 3.29 17.58
CA ALA A 33 2.25 2.84 18.32
C ALA A 33 2.77 1.50 17.77
N VAL A 34 1.90 0.50 17.62
CA VAL A 34 2.24 -0.80 17.03
C VAL A 34 2.85 -0.67 15.64
N VAL A 35 2.21 0.10 14.75
CA VAL A 35 2.71 0.27 13.38
C VAL A 35 4.03 1.04 13.36
N SER A 36 4.20 2.01 14.26
CA SER A 36 5.43 2.79 14.37
C SER A 36 6.61 1.95 14.86
N GLU A 37 6.38 1.08 15.84
CA GLU A 37 7.35 0.10 16.32
C GLU A 37 7.73 -0.88 15.20
N TYR A 38 6.73 -1.44 14.51
CA TYR A 38 6.97 -2.31 13.35
C TYR A 38 7.80 -1.62 12.27
N ILE A 39 7.50 -0.36 11.93
CA ILE A 39 8.25 0.39 10.92
C ILE A 39 9.69 0.65 11.36
N LYS A 40 9.89 1.02 12.62
CA LYS A 40 11.22 1.22 13.19
C LYS A 40 12.06 -0.04 13.08
N ASP A 41 11.50 -1.18 13.47
CA ASP A 41 12.22 -2.46 13.52
C ASP A 41 12.48 -3.05 12.13
N ASN A 42 11.62 -2.77 11.15
CA ASN A 42 11.67 -3.42 9.85
C ASN A 42 12.24 -2.57 8.72
N PHE A 43 12.13 -1.25 8.83
CA PHE A 43 12.49 -0.33 7.76
C PHE A 43 13.31 0.89 8.24
N ASN A 44 13.25 1.21 9.54
CA ASN A 44 13.98 2.32 10.14
C ASN A 44 13.73 3.68 9.44
N TRP A 45 12.50 3.91 8.98
CA TRP A 45 12.09 5.17 8.39
C TRP A 45 11.86 6.24 9.46
N ASN A 46 12.20 7.49 9.12
CA ASN A 46 11.91 8.65 9.97
C ASN A 46 10.83 9.57 9.37
N ASP A 47 10.64 9.53 8.04
CA ASP A 47 9.72 10.43 7.32
C ASP A 47 8.48 9.69 6.81
N TYR A 48 7.54 9.40 7.70
CA TYR A 48 6.22 8.84 7.35
C TYR A 48 5.14 9.34 8.31
N ILE A 49 3.88 9.28 7.88
CA ILE A 49 2.72 9.50 8.75
C ILE A 49 1.67 8.46 8.39
N ILE A 50 1.25 7.65 9.34
CA ILE A 50 0.15 6.69 9.18
C ILE A 50 -0.84 6.94 10.31
N ILE A 51 -1.99 7.51 9.95
CA ILE A 51 -3.06 7.83 10.90
C ILE A 51 -4.02 6.66 11.06
N GLU A 52 -4.31 5.95 9.96
CA GLU A 52 -5.26 4.84 9.90
C GLU A 52 -4.93 3.89 8.74
N GLY A 53 -5.56 2.71 8.72
CA GLY A 53 -5.22 1.61 7.83
C GLY A 53 -5.86 1.64 6.44
N ALA A 54 -6.91 2.43 6.22
CA ALA A 54 -7.62 2.46 4.93
C ALA A 54 -7.06 3.47 3.93
N GLY A 55 -6.19 4.38 4.35
CA GLY A 55 -5.64 5.42 3.47
C GLY A 55 -6.60 6.58 3.21
N LEU A 56 -7.65 6.75 4.02
CA LEU A 56 -8.64 7.83 3.90
C LEU A 56 -8.14 9.15 4.47
N SER A 57 -7.28 9.10 5.49
CA SER A 57 -6.75 10.33 6.09
C SER A 57 -5.82 11.05 5.12
N ARG A 58 -6.07 12.34 4.88
CA ARG A 58 -5.16 13.20 4.10
C ARG A 58 -3.85 13.52 4.82
N GLN A 59 -3.77 13.18 6.10
CA GLN A 59 -2.54 13.30 6.87
C GLN A 59 -1.61 12.11 6.64
N ASN A 60 -2.09 10.99 6.09
CA ASN A 60 -1.23 9.87 5.72
C ASN A 60 -0.18 10.34 4.71
N ARG A 61 1.08 10.02 4.96
CA ARG A 61 2.23 10.37 4.12
C ARG A 61 3.18 9.20 4.05
N MET A 62 3.51 8.85 2.82
CA MET A 62 4.50 7.84 2.48
C MET A 62 5.08 8.20 1.11
N SER A 63 6.35 7.90 0.87
CA SER A 63 7.00 8.04 -0.42
C SER A 63 6.79 6.80 -1.29
N ALA A 64 7.02 6.93 -2.60
CA ALA A 64 6.99 5.78 -3.50
C ALA A 64 8.07 4.74 -3.12
N LEU A 65 9.24 5.17 -2.65
CA LEU A 65 10.31 4.26 -2.21
C LEU A 65 9.91 3.45 -0.97
N GLN A 66 9.23 4.07 -0.01
CA GLN A 66 8.70 3.36 1.16
C GLN A 66 7.62 2.33 0.77
N LEU A 67 6.83 2.60 -0.29
CA LEU A 67 5.94 1.59 -0.84
C LEU A 67 6.71 0.43 -1.48
N ILE A 68 7.83 0.69 -2.18
CA ILE A 68 8.69 -0.36 -2.73
C ILE A 68 9.26 -1.25 -1.61
N ASP A 69 9.78 -0.66 -0.54
CA ASP A 69 10.29 -1.39 0.63
C ASP A 69 9.22 -2.33 1.24
N ILE A 70 7.97 -1.86 1.35
CA ILE A 70 6.84 -2.70 1.80
C ILE A 70 6.60 -3.84 0.81
N LEU A 71 6.57 -3.55 -0.49
CA LEU A 71 6.37 -4.55 -1.54
C LEU A 71 7.49 -5.60 -1.52
N ASP A 72 8.74 -5.21 -1.29
CA ASP A 72 9.83 -6.18 -1.20
C ASP A 72 9.64 -7.16 -0.03
N LYS A 73 9.25 -6.67 1.15
CA LYS A 73 8.88 -7.57 2.27
C LYS A 73 7.60 -8.38 1.98
N PHE A 74 6.66 -7.81 1.25
CA PHE A 74 5.37 -8.44 0.93
C PHE A 74 5.44 -9.43 -0.25
N LYS A 75 6.59 -9.55 -0.94
CA LYS A 75 6.75 -10.29 -2.20
C LYS A 75 6.30 -11.75 -2.14
N ALA A 76 6.51 -12.43 -1.01
CA ALA A 76 6.03 -13.80 -0.80
C ALA A 76 4.50 -13.91 -0.89
N TYR A 77 3.79 -12.85 -0.49
CA TYR A 77 2.33 -12.74 -0.44
C TYR A 77 1.73 -12.00 -1.64
N ARG A 78 2.52 -11.71 -2.68
CA ARG A 78 2.09 -10.92 -3.86
C ARG A 78 0.78 -11.39 -4.50
N TYR A 79 0.49 -12.70 -4.44
CA TYR A 79 -0.75 -13.29 -4.98
C TYR A 79 -2.03 -12.84 -4.25
N LEU A 80 -1.91 -12.19 -3.09
CA LEU A 80 -3.04 -11.55 -2.39
C LEU A 80 -3.40 -10.19 -3.00
N MET A 81 -2.57 -9.63 -3.88
CA MET A 81 -2.88 -8.41 -4.60
C MET A 81 -3.83 -8.69 -5.77
N PRO A 82 -4.69 -7.71 -6.15
CA PRO A 82 -5.60 -7.87 -7.26
C PRO A 82 -4.86 -8.07 -8.57
N ALA A 83 -5.23 -9.11 -9.33
CA ALA A 83 -4.69 -9.35 -10.66
C ALA A 83 -5.30 -8.35 -11.66
N GLN A 84 -4.44 -7.60 -12.33
CA GLN A 84 -4.82 -6.59 -13.33
C GLN A 84 -4.66 -7.17 -14.74
N THR A 85 -3.59 -7.94 -14.91
CA THR A 85 -3.35 -8.83 -16.05
C THR A 85 -2.71 -10.12 -15.51
N GLN A 86 -2.34 -11.06 -16.39
CA GLN A 86 -1.55 -12.23 -16.00
C GLN A 86 -0.15 -11.85 -15.44
N ASP A 87 0.38 -10.70 -15.85
CA ASP A 87 1.75 -10.25 -15.55
C ASP A 87 1.78 -9.03 -14.62
N ILE A 88 0.64 -8.52 -14.17
CA ILE A 88 0.55 -7.33 -13.32
C ILE A 88 -0.41 -7.60 -12.16
N PHE A 89 0.13 -7.56 -10.94
CA PHE A 89 -0.66 -7.52 -9.71
C PHE A 89 -0.51 -6.15 -9.10
N ALA A 90 -1.61 -5.43 -8.85
CA ALA A 90 -1.51 -4.09 -8.30
C ALA A 90 -2.74 -3.66 -7.52
N LYS A 91 -2.49 -2.81 -6.52
CA LYS A 91 -3.52 -2.14 -5.74
C LYS A 91 -3.60 -0.67 -6.16
N SER A 92 -4.81 -0.24 -6.46
CA SER A 92 -5.11 1.17 -6.67
C SER A 92 -5.40 1.91 -5.37
N GLY A 93 -4.98 3.17 -5.29
CA GLY A 93 -5.50 4.16 -4.34
C GLY A 93 -5.98 5.39 -5.08
N THR A 94 -7.15 5.90 -4.71
CA THR A 94 -7.73 7.10 -5.33
C THR A 94 -8.35 7.98 -4.26
N LEU A 95 -7.88 9.21 -4.14
CA LEU A 95 -8.56 10.30 -3.43
C LEU A 95 -8.67 11.50 -4.37
N LYS A 96 -9.47 12.52 -4.00
CA LYS A 96 -9.47 13.78 -4.76
C LYS A 96 -8.05 14.36 -4.79
N ASN A 97 -7.52 14.50 -6.01
CA ASN A 97 -6.16 14.94 -6.37
C ASN A 97 -5.02 14.00 -5.93
N VAL A 98 -5.30 12.72 -5.71
CA VAL A 98 -4.27 11.71 -5.43
C VAL A 98 -4.64 10.43 -6.19
N SER A 99 -3.70 9.92 -6.99
CA SER A 99 -3.81 8.64 -7.66
C SER A 99 -2.55 7.84 -7.39
N THR A 100 -2.71 6.65 -6.81
CA THR A 100 -1.61 5.72 -6.53
C THR A 100 -1.87 4.38 -7.18
N TYR A 101 -0.78 3.71 -7.54
CA TYR A 101 -0.79 2.35 -8.08
C TYR A 101 0.50 1.66 -7.69
N ALA A 102 0.40 0.59 -6.92
CA ALA A 102 1.56 -0.09 -6.36
C ALA A 102 1.34 -1.60 -6.38
N GLY A 103 2.39 -2.34 -6.71
CA GLY A 103 2.30 -3.77 -6.86
C GLY A 103 3.53 -4.36 -7.53
N TYR A 104 3.31 -5.37 -8.38
CA TYR A 104 4.36 -6.13 -9.03
C TYR A 104 4.09 -6.30 -10.52
N ILE A 105 5.18 -6.31 -11.28
CA ILE A 105 5.22 -6.65 -12.70
C ILE A 105 6.03 -7.96 -12.83
N ASN A 106 5.49 -8.92 -13.55
CA ASN A 106 6.16 -10.17 -13.90
C ASN A 106 6.83 -10.03 -15.26
N ARG A 107 8.13 -10.31 -15.32
CA ARG A 107 8.86 -10.43 -16.58
C ARG A 107 9.80 -11.63 -16.51
N ASN A 108 9.67 -12.55 -17.46
CA ASN A 108 10.49 -13.76 -17.54
C ASN A 108 10.54 -14.50 -16.19
N ASP A 109 9.36 -14.71 -15.60
CA ASP A 109 9.16 -15.34 -14.29
C ASP A 109 9.78 -14.60 -13.07
N SER A 110 10.24 -13.36 -13.27
CA SER A 110 10.71 -12.48 -12.20
C SER A 110 9.68 -11.40 -11.88
N TRP A 111 9.15 -11.43 -10.65
CA TRP A 111 8.28 -10.39 -10.13
C TRP A 111 9.09 -9.24 -9.52
N THR A 112 8.92 -8.04 -10.05
CA THR A 112 9.61 -6.81 -9.62
C THR A 112 8.59 -5.82 -9.07
N PRO A 113 8.83 -5.20 -7.89
CA PRO A 113 7.92 -4.22 -7.34
C PRO A 113 7.91 -2.92 -8.16
N PHE A 114 6.77 -2.24 -8.17
CA PHE A 114 6.65 -0.89 -8.70
C PHE A 114 5.69 -0.06 -7.85
N ALA A 115 5.89 1.26 -7.83
CA ALA A 115 5.02 2.19 -7.15
C ALA A 115 4.93 3.51 -7.92
N ILE A 116 3.70 3.94 -8.18
CA ILE A 116 3.36 5.19 -8.86
C ILE A 116 2.52 6.01 -7.88
N MET A 117 2.95 7.25 -7.62
CA MET A 117 2.22 8.19 -6.78
C MET A 117 2.09 9.53 -7.50
N ILE A 118 0.85 9.96 -7.75
CA ILE A 118 0.55 11.17 -8.49
C ILE A 118 -0.36 12.05 -7.62
N ASN A 119 0.17 13.17 -7.13
CA ASN A 119 -0.55 14.12 -6.27
C ASN A 119 -1.30 15.19 -7.09
N GLN A 120 -1.96 14.75 -8.16
CA GLN A 120 -2.84 15.56 -8.99
C GLN A 120 -3.94 14.70 -9.60
N ARG A 121 -4.96 15.34 -10.18
CA ARG A 121 -6.01 14.62 -10.91
C ARG A 121 -5.42 14.02 -12.19
N VAL A 122 -5.63 12.73 -12.37
CA VAL A 122 -5.35 12.00 -13.62
C VAL A 122 -6.57 11.19 -14.02
N SER A 123 -6.63 10.76 -15.29
CA SER A 123 -7.65 9.81 -15.71
C SER A 123 -7.48 8.49 -14.96
N PHE A 124 -8.57 7.74 -14.78
CA PHE A 124 -8.53 6.45 -14.12
C PHE A 124 -7.56 5.47 -14.81
N LYS A 125 -7.56 5.47 -16.16
CA LYS A 125 -6.74 4.58 -16.99
C LYS A 125 -5.25 4.91 -16.98
N PHE A 126 -4.87 6.15 -16.68
CA PHE A 126 -3.49 6.60 -16.79
C PHE A 126 -2.50 5.70 -16.02
N ARG A 127 -2.87 5.26 -14.82
CA ARG A 127 -2.00 4.39 -14.00
C ARG A 127 -1.84 2.98 -14.56
N GLU A 128 -2.88 2.45 -15.20
CA GLU A 128 -2.85 1.15 -15.87
C GLU A 128 -1.98 1.23 -17.12
N GLU A 129 -2.13 2.30 -17.89
CA GLU A 129 -1.30 2.60 -19.06
C GLU A 129 0.18 2.69 -18.66
N VAL A 130 0.52 3.43 -17.60
CA VAL A 130 1.91 3.51 -17.10
C VAL A 130 2.44 2.14 -16.68
N ALA A 131 1.64 1.32 -15.97
CA ALA A 131 2.07 -0.02 -15.57
C ALA A 131 2.30 -0.95 -16.78
N LEU A 132 1.47 -0.85 -17.81
CA LEU A 132 1.66 -1.59 -19.07
C LEU A 132 2.91 -1.13 -19.82
N GLU A 133 3.24 0.17 -19.80
CA GLU A 133 4.48 0.67 -20.38
C GLU A 133 5.72 0.24 -19.57
N LEU A 134 5.63 0.17 -18.24
CA LEU A 134 6.70 -0.37 -17.40
C LEU A 134 6.99 -1.84 -17.74
N LEU A 135 5.95 -2.65 -17.97
CA LEU A 135 6.10 -4.06 -18.39
C LEU A 135 6.86 -4.21 -19.72
N LYS A 136 6.77 -3.24 -20.62
CA LYS A 136 7.47 -3.25 -21.92
C LYS A 136 8.93 -2.80 -21.83
N THR A 137 9.26 -1.99 -20.83
CA THR A 137 10.53 -1.23 -20.77
C THR A 137 11.53 -1.79 -19.76
N LEU A 138 11.07 -2.35 -18.64
CA LEU A 138 11.87 -3.10 -17.68
C LEU A 138 12.10 -4.53 -18.16
#